data_AF-A0A816DY17-F1
#
_entry.id   AF-A0A816DY17-F1
#
_cell.length_a   1.000
_cell.length_b   1.000
_cell.length_c   1.000
_cell.angle_alpha   90.00
_cell.angle_beta   90.00
_cell.angle_gamma   90.00
#
_symmetry.space_group_name_H-M   'P 1'
#
loop_
_entity.id
_entity.type
_entity.pdbx_description
1 polymer ?
#
loop_
_entity_poly.entity_id
_entity_poly.type
_entity_poly.pdbx_seq_one_letter_code
_entity_poly.pdbx_strand_id
1 'polypeptide(L)'
;MWVDDHIFHDWWENKEHMEKASTLGTQVNVHFIPKSSTESALAFLRSEFGLRLKDSDTFRIVTDMNRDNESSPGDAGARLLYEVRRLGYHQKCLIFTGDAAAARAKLNKSFKSNQLGDVKITEIPEDLESFVLFK
;
A
#
# COMPACT_ATOMS: atom_id res chain seq x y z
N MET A 1 1.87 4.13 -4.87
CA MET A 1 0.81 4.75 -4.05
C MET A 1 0.97 4.26 -2.62
N TRP A 2 0.92 5.15 -1.64
CA TRP A 2 0.99 4.80 -0.23
C TRP A 2 -0.27 5.29 0.45
N VAL A 3 -0.92 4.40 1.19
CA VAL A 3 -2.18 4.68 1.89
C VAL A 3 -2.01 4.50 3.40
N ASP A 4 -2.04 5.61 4.13
CA ASP A 4 -1.87 5.67 5.58
C ASP A 4 -2.61 6.89 6.12
N ASP A 5 -3.27 6.75 7.26
CA ASP A 5 -4.10 7.81 7.85
C ASP A 5 -3.28 9.03 8.24
N HIS A 6 -2.00 8.82 8.56
CA HIS A 6 -1.11 9.85 9.03
C HIS A 6 -0.11 10.33 7.97
N ILE A 7 -0.27 9.93 6.71
CA ILE A 7 0.71 10.16 5.64
C ILE A 7 1.12 11.63 5.42
N PHE A 8 0.28 12.58 5.84
CA PHE A 8 0.55 14.01 5.72
C PHE A 8 1.08 14.67 7.00
N HIS A 9 1.14 13.92 8.12
CA HIS A 9 1.70 14.41 9.36
C HIS A 9 3.23 14.35 9.34
N ASP A 10 3.85 15.31 10.03
CA ASP A 10 5.30 15.39 10.17
C ASP A 10 5.88 14.31 11.09
N TRP A 11 5.12 13.92 12.11
CA TRP A 11 5.44 12.85 13.05
C TRP A 11 5.14 11.44 12.55
N TRP A 12 4.69 11.27 11.30
CA TRP A 12 4.41 9.96 10.75
C TRP A 12 5.67 9.10 10.68
N GLU A 13 5.63 7.95 11.35
CA GLU A 13 6.79 7.07 11.56
C GLU A 13 7.49 6.62 10.27
N ASN A 14 6.73 6.44 9.19
CA ASN A 14 7.26 5.96 7.91
C ASN A 14 7.72 7.07 6.96
N LYS A 15 7.68 8.33 7.42
CA LYS A 15 8.04 9.49 6.61
C LYS A 15 9.50 9.45 6.14
N GLU A 16 10.42 9.01 7.02
CA GLU A 16 11.84 8.89 6.67
C GLU A 16 12.05 7.90 5.51
N HIS A 17 11.32 6.79 5.47
CA HIS A 17 11.42 5.82 4.38
C HIS A 17 10.94 6.41 3.04
N MET A 18 9.87 7.21 3.06
CA MET A 18 9.38 7.91 1.88
C MET A 18 10.37 8.98 1.38
N GLU A 19 10.98 9.73 2.29
CA GLU A 19 11.98 10.76 1.98
C GLU A 19 13.28 10.14 1.43
N LYS A 20 13.76 9.07 2.09
CA LYS A 20 14.90 8.27 1.64
C LYS A 20 14.65 7.71 0.24
N ALA A 21 13.46 7.18 -0.01
CA ALA A 21 13.09 6.65 -1.31
C ALA A 21 12.95 7.73 -2.38
N SER A 22 12.48 8.92 -2.04
CA SER A 22 12.47 10.06 -2.95
C SER A 22 13.89 10.54 -3.30
N THR A 23 14.80 10.49 -2.33
CA THR A 23 16.20 10.94 -2.49
C THR A 23 17.03 9.93 -3.28
N LEU A 24 17.03 8.66 -2.86
CA LEU A 24 17.78 7.59 -3.53
C LEU A 24 17.12 7.14 -4.84
N GLY A 25 15.80 7.32 -4.93
CA GLY A 25 15.02 7.07 -6.12
C GLY A 25 15.21 8.09 -7.24
N THR A 26 16.04 9.13 -7.06
CA THR A 26 16.35 10.11 -8.12
C THR A 26 16.94 9.48 -9.38
N GLN A 27 17.62 8.33 -9.26
CA GLN A 27 18.11 7.57 -10.42
C GLN A 27 17.02 6.76 -11.14
N VAL A 28 15.90 6.47 -10.46
CA VAL A 28 14.78 5.64 -10.94
C VAL A 28 13.48 6.43 -11.10
N ASN A 29 13.51 7.73 -10.80
CA ASN A 29 12.40 8.68 -10.79
C ASN A 29 11.17 8.18 -10.00
N VAL A 30 11.39 7.79 -8.73
CA VAL A 30 10.30 7.29 -7.86
C VAL A 30 9.32 8.42 -7.52
N HIS A 31 8.06 8.26 -7.90
CA HIS A 31 6.97 9.20 -7.60
C HIS A 31 6.01 8.61 -6.56
N PHE A 32 5.84 9.33 -5.44
CA PHE A 32 4.86 8.96 -4.42
C PHE A 32 3.49 9.56 -4.73
N ILE A 33 2.46 8.72 -4.53
CA ILE A 33 1.06 9.12 -4.60
C ILE A 33 0.50 8.87 -3.19
N PRO A 34 0.55 9.88 -2.29
CA PRO A 34 0.07 9.73 -0.92
C PRO A 34 -1.46 9.79 -0.87
N LYS A 35 -2.07 8.95 -0.03
CA LYS A 35 -3.51 8.90 0.22
C LYS A 35 -3.75 8.69 1.71
N SER A 36 -4.62 9.52 2.29
CA SER A 36 -4.93 9.48 3.72
C SER A 36 -6.07 8.54 4.09
N SER A 37 -6.66 7.85 3.11
CA SER A 37 -7.78 6.94 3.35
C SER A 37 -7.98 5.95 2.19
N THR A 38 -8.71 4.87 2.45
CA THR A 38 -9.19 3.91 1.46
C THR A 38 -10.00 4.63 0.39
N GLU A 39 -10.91 5.50 0.79
CA GLU A 39 -11.79 6.21 -0.12
C GLU A 39 -11.00 7.08 -1.11
N SER A 40 -10.05 7.88 -0.61
CA SER A 40 -9.22 8.73 -1.47
C SER A 40 -8.32 7.92 -2.40
N ALA A 41 -7.82 6.77 -1.95
CA ALA A 41 -7.06 5.83 -2.78
C ALA A 41 -7.92 5.22 -3.90
N LEU A 42 -9.13 4.75 -3.58
CA LEU A 42 -10.05 4.19 -4.57
C LEU A 42 -10.55 5.24 -5.56
N ALA A 43 -10.79 6.48 -5.10
CA ALA A 43 -11.13 7.59 -5.98
C ALA A 43 -10.00 7.86 -7.00
N PHE A 44 -8.74 7.85 -6.56
CA PHE A 44 -7.59 7.97 -7.44
C PHE A 44 -7.53 6.81 -8.45
N LEU A 45 -7.68 5.56 -8.01
CA LEU A 45 -7.62 4.38 -8.89
C LEU A 45 -8.77 4.32 -9.91
N ARG A 46 -9.89 4.99 -9.65
CA ARG A 46 -11.01 5.12 -10.60
C ARG A 46 -10.85 6.31 -11.56
N SER A 47 -9.93 7.23 -11.28
CA SER A 47 -9.66 8.37 -12.16
C SER A 47 -8.89 7.93 -13.41
N GLU A 48 -8.94 8.77 -14.45
CA GLU A 48 -8.17 8.59 -15.70
C GLU A 48 -6.67 8.37 -15.45
N PHE A 49 -6.10 9.02 -14.43
CA PHE A 49 -4.69 8.83 -14.07
C PHE A 49 -4.45 7.45 -13.45
N GLY A 50 -5.33 7.02 -12.54
CA GLY A 50 -5.25 5.71 -11.93
C GLY A 50 -5.35 4.61 -12.99
N LEU A 51 -6.35 4.70 -13.87
CA LEU A 51 -6.61 3.69 -14.90
C LEU A 51 -5.41 3.44 -15.81
N ARG A 52 -4.60 4.47 -16.11
CA ARG A 52 -3.35 4.34 -16.89
C ARG A 52 -2.28 3.51 -16.18
N LEU A 53 -2.33 3.40 -14.85
CA LEU A 53 -1.37 2.63 -14.05
C LEU A 53 -1.76 1.15 -13.92
N LYS A 54 -2.93 0.75 -14.43
CA LYS A 54 -3.47 -0.61 -14.29
C LYS A 54 -2.61 -1.68 -14.98
N ASP A 55 -1.89 -1.31 -16.02
CA ASP A 55 -0.98 -2.19 -16.76
C ASP A 55 0.50 -1.86 -16.46
N SER A 56 0.77 -0.96 -15.52
CA SER A 56 2.13 -0.62 -15.12
C SER A 56 2.71 -1.69 -14.20
N ASP A 57 3.89 -2.19 -14.55
CA ASP A 57 4.70 -3.12 -13.77
C ASP A 57 5.48 -2.44 -12.63
N THR A 58 5.68 -1.14 -12.76
CA THR A 58 6.37 -0.27 -11.81
C THR A 58 5.41 0.39 -10.82
N PHE A 59 4.10 0.38 -11.06
CA PHE A 59 3.14 0.84 -10.07
C PHE A 59 3.07 -0.14 -8.90
N ARG A 60 3.28 0.36 -7.68
CA ARG A 60 3.26 -0.41 -6.43
C ARG A 60 2.33 0.24 -5.42
N ILE A 61 1.72 -0.57 -4.55
CA ILE A 61 0.83 -0.09 -3.49
C ILE A 61 1.38 -0.49 -2.12
N VAL A 62 1.45 0.47 -1.19
CA VAL A 62 1.83 0.25 0.21
C VAL A 62 0.68 0.70 1.11
N THR A 63 0.37 -0.05 2.16
CA THR A 63 -0.62 0.32 3.18
C THR A 63 -0.32 -0.35 4.51
N ASP A 64 -0.89 0.16 5.60
CA ASP A 64 -0.96 -0.56 6.88
C ASP A 64 -2.24 -1.42 6.95
N MET A 65 -2.18 -2.52 7.70
CA MET A 65 -3.34 -3.35 8.00
C MET A 65 -4.36 -2.63 8.87
N ASN A 66 -3.89 -1.94 9.90
CA ASN A 66 -4.68 -1.21 10.88
C ASN A 66 -4.58 0.29 10.63
N ARG A 67 -5.73 0.95 10.42
CA ARG A 67 -5.80 2.38 10.14
C ARG A 67 -7.00 2.99 10.87
N ASP A 68 -6.72 3.71 11.96
CA ASP A 68 -7.69 4.16 12.97
C ASP A 68 -8.80 5.08 12.44
N ASN A 69 -8.53 5.84 11.38
CA ASN A 69 -9.49 6.76 10.79
C ASN A 69 -10.42 6.09 9.76
N GLU A 70 -10.32 4.77 9.59
CA GLU A 70 -11.19 4.00 8.69
C GLU A 70 -12.45 3.48 9.39
N SER A 71 -13.51 3.25 8.60
CA SER A 71 -14.77 2.66 9.10
C SER A 71 -14.60 1.32 9.83
N SER A 72 -13.56 0.56 9.48
CA SER A 72 -13.17 -0.68 10.15
C SER A 72 -11.66 -0.65 10.31
N PRO A 73 -11.16 -0.12 11.45
CA PRO A 73 -9.75 0.13 11.62
C PRO A 73 -8.88 -1.10 11.49
N GLY A 74 -9.32 -2.21 12.09
CA GLY A 74 -8.49 -3.41 12.24
C GLY A 74 -8.25 -4.22 10.98
N ASP A 75 -8.87 -3.90 9.84
CA ASP A 75 -8.69 -4.64 8.57
C ASP A 75 -8.64 -3.72 7.34
N ALA A 76 -8.35 -2.44 7.57
CA ALA A 76 -8.33 -1.40 6.55
C ALA A 76 -7.42 -1.75 5.35
N GLY A 77 -6.23 -2.28 5.60
CA GLY A 77 -5.31 -2.70 4.54
C GLY A 77 -5.88 -3.85 3.71
N ALA A 78 -6.47 -4.85 4.36
CA ALA A 78 -7.12 -5.97 3.67
C ALA A 78 -8.29 -5.51 2.79
N ARG A 79 -9.14 -4.62 3.33
CA ARG A 79 -10.28 -4.05 2.60
C ARG A 79 -9.84 -3.21 1.40
N LEU A 80 -8.81 -2.38 1.55
CA LEU A 80 -8.22 -1.64 0.44
C LEU A 80 -7.77 -2.59 -0.67
N LEU A 81 -6.99 -3.62 -0.31
CA LEU A 81 -6.50 -4.58 -1.31
C LEU A 81 -7.64 -5.32 -2.01
N TYR A 82 -8.71 -5.65 -1.30
CA TYR A 82 -9.86 -6.34 -1.87
C TYR A 82 -10.49 -5.49 -2.98
N GLU A 83 -10.68 -4.21 -2.69
CA GLU A 83 -11.22 -3.24 -3.63
C GLU A 83 -10.28 -2.97 -4.80
N VAL A 84 -8.97 -2.86 -4.55
CA VAL A 84 -7.93 -2.75 -5.59
C VAL A 84 -8.01 -3.92 -6.57
N ARG A 85 -8.09 -5.16 -6.06
CA ARG A 85 -8.24 -6.36 -6.91
C ARG A 85 -9.58 -6.37 -7.64
N ARG A 86 -10.67 -5.94 -7.00
CA ARG A 86 -11.99 -5.82 -7.62
C ARG A 86 -12.02 -4.81 -8.77
N LEU A 87 -11.21 -3.76 -8.70
CA LEU A 87 -10.99 -2.79 -9.79
C LEU A 87 -10.08 -3.34 -10.91
N GLY A 88 -9.53 -4.54 -10.74
CA GLY A 88 -8.68 -5.24 -11.71
C GLY A 88 -7.20 -4.85 -11.67
N TYR A 89 -6.75 -4.19 -10.60
CA TYR A 89 -5.32 -3.91 -10.42
C TYR A 89 -4.63 -5.16 -9.89
N HIS A 90 -3.58 -5.61 -10.57
CA HIS A 90 -2.82 -6.82 -10.22
C HIS A 90 -1.39 -6.52 -9.75
N GLN A 91 -1.09 -5.23 -9.52
CA GLN A 91 0.21 -4.74 -9.09
C GLN A 91 0.68 -5.34 -7.77
N LYS A 92 2.00 -5.31 -7.58
CA LYS A 92 2.67 -5.64 -6.32
C LYS A 92 2.14 -4.74 -5.21
N CYS A 93 1.75 -5.37 -4.12
CA CYS A 93 1.22 -4.71 -2.93
C CYS A 93 2.03 -5.12 -1.70
N LEU A 94 2.25 -4.17 -0.81
CA LEU A 94 2.88 -4.39 0.49
C LEU A 94 1.92 -3.95 1.58
N ILE A 95 1.66 -4.86 2.52
CA ILE A 95 1.13 -4.51 3.84
C ILE A 95 2.34 -4.44 4.77
N PHE A 96 2.70 -3.23 5.18
CA PHE A 96 3.69 -3.00 6.22
C PHE A 96 2.94 -2.76 7.52
N THR A 97 3.20 -3.56 8.56
CA THR A 97 2.38 -3.55 9.78
C THR A 97 3.13 -4.12 10.97
N GLY A 98 2.76 -3.73 12.19
CA GLY A 98 3.43 -4.17 13.42
C GLY A 98 3.20 -5.64 13.83
N ASP A 99 2.28 -6.36 13.18
CA ASP A 99 2.08 -7.80 13.39
C ASP A 99 1.72 -8.49 12.07
N ALA A 100 2.75 -9.02 11.39
CA ALA A 100 2.59 -9.64 10.08
C ALA A 100 1.73 -10.92 10.13
N ALA A 101 1.74 -11.66 11.25
CA ALA A 101 0.99 -12.89 11.40
C ALA A 101 -0.52 -12.61 11.55
N ALA A 102 -0.89 -11.66 12.40
CA ALA A 102 -2.28 -11.23 12.56
C ALA A 102 -2.83 -10.62 11.27
N ALA A 103 -2.03 -9.80 10.58
CA ALA A 103 -2.39 -9.24 9.28
C ALA A 103 -2.66 -10.34 8.24
N ARG A 104 -1.80 -11.37 8.17
CA ARG A 104 -2.02 -12.53 7.28
C ARG A 104 -3.31 -13.28 7.61
N ALA A 105 -3.62 -13.48 8.88
CA ALA A 105 -4.85 -14.12 9.30
C ALA A 105 -6.10 -13.33 8.88
N LYS A 106 -6.07 -11.99 9.02
CA LYS A 106 -7.16 -11.10 8.57
C LYS A 106 -7.32 -11.11 7.04
N LEU A 107 -6.21 -11.12 6.32
CA LEU A 107 -6.21 -11.18 4.87
C LEU A 107 -6.81 -12.50 4.35
N ASN A 108 -6.44 -13.64 4.95
CA ASN A 108 -6.99 -14.95 4.60
C ASN A 108 -8.49 -15.10 4.91
N LYS A 109 -9.05 -14.30 5.83
CA LYS A 109 -10.51 -14.24 6.06
C LYS A 109 -11.23 -13.48 4.95
N SER A 110 -10.58 -12.47 4.37
CA SER A 110 -11.17 -11.55 3.39
C SER A 110 -10.99 -12.03 1.95
N PHE A 111 -9.96 -12.83 1.68
CA PHE A 111 -9.62 -13.35 0.35
C PHE A 111 -9.67 -14.87 0.31
N LYS A 112 -10.15 -15.41 -0.81
CA LYS A 112 -9.83 -16.81 -1.15
C LYS A 112 -8.34 -16.87 -1.52
N SER A 113 -7.67 -17.97 -1.20
CA SER A 113 -6.21 -18.13 -1.37
C SER A 113 -5.69 -17.84 -2.78
N ASN A 114 -6.52 -17.98 -3.81
CA ASN A 114 -6.20 -17.67 -5.20
C ASN A 114 -6.37 -16.19 -5.61
N GLN A 115 -6.90 -15.33 -4.75
CA GLN A 115 -7.15 -13.91 -5.03
C GLN A 115 -6.08 -12.96 -4.48
N LEU A 116 -5.16 -13.50 -3.66
CA LEU A 116 -4.13 -12.72 -2.99
C LEU A 116 -3.10 -12.15 -3.98
N GLY A 117 -2.72 -12.92 -5.00
CA GLY A 117 -1.73 -12.49 -5.99
C GLY A 117 -0.43 -12.01 -5.33
N ASP A 118 0.19 -10.98 -5.91
CA ASP A 118 1.44 -10.39 -5.44
C ASP A 118 1.24 -9.44 -4.24
N VAL A 119 0.84 -10.00 -3.09
CA VAL A 119 0.77 -9.27 -1.81
C VAL A 119 1.85 -9.78 -0.86
N LYS A 120 2.77 -8.89 -0.49
CA LYS A 120 3.73 -9.12 0.60
C LYS A 120 3.17 -8.52 1.89
N ILE A 121 3.35 -9.22 3.00
CA ILE A 121 3.00 -8.75 4.35
C ILE A 121 4.28 -8.85 5.17
N THR A 122 4.66 -7.76 5.82
CA THR A 122 5.90 -7.72 6.61
C THR A 122 5.82 -6.67 7.72
N GLU A 123 6.65 -6.87 8.73
CA GLU A 123 6.95 -5.93 9.81
C GLU A 123 8.41 -5.45 9.75
N ILE A 124 9.17 -5.93 8.75
CA ILE A 124 10.61 -5.70 8.60
C ILE A 124 10.84 -4.42 7.77
N PRO A 125 11.46 -3.35 8.31
CA PRO A 125 11.69 -2.11 7.59
C PRO A 125 12.50 -2.27 6.29
N GLU A 126 13.47 -3.19 6.26
CA GLU A 126 14.29 -3.46 5.07
C GLU A 126 13.44 -3.98 3.89
N ASP A 127 12.35 -4.69 4.18
CA ASP A 127 11.42 -5.15 3.16
C ASP A 127 10.63 -3.96 2.58
N LEU A 128 10.21 -3.03 3.43
CA LEU A 128 9.55 -1.79 3.01
C LEU A 128 10.50 -0.96 2.13
N GLU A 129 11.73 -0.74 2.59
CA GLU A 129 12.73 0.00 1.83
C GLU A 129 12.99 -0.61 0.45
N SER A 130 13.24 -1.92 0.39
CA SER A 130 13.47 -2.62 -0.87
C SER A 130 12.24 -2.52 -1.80
N PHE A 131 11.04 -2.58 -1.22
CA PHE A 131 9.80 -2.46 -1.96
C PHE A 131 9.56 -1.06 -2.52
N VAL A 132 9.93 0.02 -1.82
CA VAL A 132 9.74 1.39 -2.33
C VAL A 132 10.89 1.87 -3.21
N LEU A 133 12.09 1.31 -3.04
CA LEU A 133 13.30 1.70 -3.79
C LEU A 133 13.48 0.96 -5.13
N PHE A 134 12.63 -0.01 -5.46
CA PHE A 134 12.77 -0.84 -6.66
C PHE A 134 14.11 -1.59 -6.76
N LYS A 135 14.70 -1.92 -5.60
CA LYS A 135 15.89 -2.78 -5.50
C LYS A 135 15.51 -4.27 -5.51
#